data_AF-A0A9E3B508-F1
#
_entry.id   AF-A0A9E3B508-F1
#
_cell.length_a   1.000
_cell.length_b   1.000
_cell.length_c   1.000
_cell.angle_alpha   90.00
_cell.angle_beta   90.00
_cell.angle_gamma   90.00
#
_symmetry.space_group_name_H-M   'P 1'
#
loop_
_entity.id
_entity.type
_entity.pdbx_description
1 polymer ?
#
loop_
_entity_poly.entity_id
_entity_poly.type
_entity_poly.pdbx_seq_one_letter_code
_entity_poly.pdbx_strand_id
1 'polypeptide(L)'
;FDVVTDEEWYFVDGRFDWHKTLAQWQAVIAKALARGLEGVRVFGNPWWRRIGEWRDMQEFEAMLEKTVAAWPMIMLCSYMTEKSDPVDVFDVASAHQCAIARRHGVWEFLEAPHNDDARRELDLLNGDLEIVPERIRGLLTERERVVLAQLVRGHSSKEVARSLGISPRTVDFHRANLMQKLGARNAAELIAKAVTGS
;
A
#
# COMPACT_ATOMS: atom_id res chain seq x y z
N PHE A 1 10.94 -22.66 14.36
CA PHE A 1 9.70 -22.55 13.57
C PHE A 1 8.69 -23.43 14.25
N ASP A 2 7.54 -22.89 14.60
CA ASP A 2 6.42 -23.67 15.15
C ASP A 2 5.52 -24.05 13.96
N VAL A 3 5.20 -25.33 13.81
CA VAL A 3 4.29 -25.83 12.77
C VAL A 3 3.00 -26.23 13.47
N VAL A 4 1.89 -25.61 13.09
CA VAL A 4 0.56 -25.91 13.61
C VAL A 4 -0.29 -26.44 12.46
N THR A 5 -1.13 -27.44 12.72
CA THR A 5 -1.99 -28.00 11.68
C THR A 5 -3.18 -27.09 11.38
N ASP A 6 -3.75 -27.23 10.18
CA ASP A 6 -4.91 -26.44 9.77
C ASP A 6 -6.11 -26.67 10.70
N GLU A 7 -6.34 -27.90 11.17
CA GLU A 7 -7.42 -28.26 12.10
C GLU A 7 -7.25 -27.53 13.45
N GLU A 8 -6.03 -27.51 13.97
CA GLU A 8 -5.70 -26.83 15.22
C GLU A 8 -5.83 -25.30 15.10
N TRP A 9 -5.59 -24.77 13.90
CA TRP A 9 -5.57 -23.33 13.66
C TRP A 9 -6.96 -22.78 13.32
N TYR A 10 -7.65 -23.37 12.35
CA TYR A 10 -8.84 -22.78 11.74
C TYR A 10 -10.17 -23.36 12.22
N PHE A 11 -10.17 -24.54 12.87
CA PHE A 11 -11.41 -25.27 13.16
C PHE A 11 -11.74 -25.39 14.65
N VAL A 12 -13.02 -25.34 14.99
CA VAL A 12 -13.59 -25.71 16.30
C VAL A 12 -14.69 -26.74 16.03
N ASP A 13 -14.56 -27.93 16.62
CA ASP A 13 -15.50 -29.04 16.42
C ASP A 13 -15.79 -29.35 14.93
N GLY A 14 -14.74 -29.27 14.09
CA GLY A 14 -14.83 -29.52 12.64
C GLY A 14 -15.51 -28.41 11.84
N ARG A 15 -15.79 -27.25 12.44
CA ARG A 15 -16.31 -26.06 11.75
C ARG A 15 -15.27 -24.96 11.72
N PHE A 16 -15.19 -24.26 10.59
CA PHE A 16 -14.32 -23.09 10.47
C PHE A 16 -14.76 -21.99 11.47
N ASP A 17 -13.80 -21.46 12.23
CA ASP A 17 -14.02 -20.40 13.19
C ASP A 17 -12.99 -19.28 12.98
N TRP A 18 -13.45 -18.19 12.38
CA TRP A 18 -12.61 -17.03 12.10
C TRP A 18 -12.25 -16.24 13.37
N HIS A 19 -13.11 -16.23 14.38
CA HIS A 19 -12.84 -15.53 15.64
C HIS A 19 -11.68 -16.19 16.39
N LYS A 20 -11.66 -17.53 16.44
CA LYS A 20 -10.53 -18.30 16.94
C LYS A 20 -9.26 -17.96 16.18
N THR A 21 -9.32 -17.98 14.86
CA THR A 21 -8.16 -17.73 13.99
C THR A 21 -7.53 -16.36 14.27
N LEU A 22 -8.34 -15.30 14.40
CA LEU A 22 -7.83 -13.97 14.77
C LEU A 22 -7.21 -13.92 16.17
N ALA A 23 -7.87 -14.53 17.16
CA ALA A 23 -7.38 -14.55 18.52
C ALA A 23 -6.02 -15.25 18.61
N GLN A 24 -5.83 -16.33 17.84
CA GLN A 24 -4.54 -17.00 17.71
C GLN A 24 -3.49 -16.07 17.07
N TRP A 25 -3.83 -15.32 16.03
CA TRP A 25 -2.91 -14.32 15.44
C TRP A 25 -2.48 -13.25 16.45
N GLN A 26 -3.43 -12.68 17.19
CA GLN A 26 -3.13 -11.71 18.24
C GLN A 26 -2.18 -12.26 19.30
N ALA A 27 -2.39 -13.51 19.73
CA ALA A 27 -1.53 -14.17 20.71
C ALA A 27 -0.09 -14.36 20.18
N VAL A 28 0.06 -14.75 18.90
CA VAL A 28 1.38 -14.89 18.25
C VAL A 28 2.10 -13.55 18.18
N ILE A 29 1.41 -12.49 17.76
CA ILE A 29 1.97 -11.14 17.67
C ILE A 29 2.39 -10.66 19.06
N ALA A 30 1.50 -10.77 20.06
CA ALA A 30 1.79 -10.36 21.43
C ALA A 30 3.02 -11.08 22.00
N LYS A 31 3.14 -12.40 21.77
CA LYS A 31 4.31 -13.20 22.17
C LYS A 31 5.59 -12.75 21.46
N ALA A 32 5.52 -12.37 20.19
CA ALA A 32 6.68 -11.86 19.45
C ALA A 32 7.13 -10.49 19.99
N LEU A 33 6.19 -9.57 20.20
CA LEU A 33 6.46 -8.24 20.76
C LEU A 33 7.03 -8.32 22.17
N ALA A 34 6.50 -9.22 23.02
CA ALA A 34 7.02 -9.45 24.37
C ALA A 34 8.47 -9.97 24.39
N ARG A 35 8.95 -10.54 23.28
CA ARG A 35 10.34 -10.97 23.08
C ARG A 35 11.23 -9.87 22.48
N GLY A 36 10.71 -8.66 22.31
CA GLY A 36 11.43 -7.52 21.72
C GLY A 36 11.55 -7.57 20.19
N LEU A 37 10.73 -8.38 19.51
CA LEU A 37 10.68 -8.41 18.04
C LEU A 37 9.80 -7.27 17.53
N GLU A 38 10.07 -6.80 16.31
CA GLU A 38 9.31 -5.71 15.68
C GLU A 38 7.94 -6.15 15.14
N GLY A 39 7.75 -7.45 14.93
CA GLY A 39 6.52 -7.98 14.35
C GLY A 39 6.66 -9.44 13.91
N VAL A 40 5.68 -9.92 13.15
CA VAL A 40 5.64 -11.30 12.64
C VAL A 40 5.45 -11.37 11.13
N ARG A 41 6.03 -12.39 10.50
CA ARG A 41 5.78 -12.72 9.10
C ARG A 41 5.03 -14.03 9.04
N VAL A 42 3.94 -14.03 8.30
CA VAL A 42 2.95 -15.09 8.29
C VAL A 42 2.71 -15.57 6.88
N PHE A 43 2.66 -16.88 6.72
CA PHE A 43 2.24 -17.52 5.49
C PHE A 43 0.97 -18.32 5.77
N GLY A 44 -0.14 -17.87 5.19
CA GLY A 44 -1.43 -18.55 5.26
C GLY A 44 -1.65 -19.39 4.01
N ASN A 45 -2.04 -20.65 4.21
CA ASN A 45 -2.48 -21.50 3.13
C ASN A 45 -3.91 -22.00 3.42
N PRO A 46 -4.95 -21.31 2.93
CA PRO A 46 -6.35 -21.69 3.12
C PRO A 46 -6.76 -22.91 2.30
N TRP A 47 -6.05 -24.02 2.48
CA TRP A 47 -6.18 -25.26 1.71
C TRP A 47 -7.33 -26.16 2.18
N TRP A 48 -7.96 -25.89 3.32
CA TRP A 48 -9.05 -26.70 3.89
C TRP A 48 -10.38 -26.63 3.11
N ARG A 49 -10.41 -26.04 1.91
CA ARG A 49 -11.65 -25.93 1.13
C ARG A 49 -12.13 -27.28 0.59
N ARG A 50 -13.38 -27.61 0.95
CA ARG A 50 -14.35 -28.17 -0.01
C ARG A 50 -15.23 -27.02 -0.53
N ILE A 51 -15.59 -27.10 -1.80
CA ILE A 51 -16.44 -26.13 -2.52
C ILE A 51 -17.78 -25.97 -1.76
N GLY A 52 -18.14 -24.74 -1.33
CA GLY A 52 -19.49 -24.46 -0.82
C GLY A 52 -19.65 -23.39 0.29
N GLU A 53 -18.61 -23.00 1.01
CA GLU A 53 -18.70 -22.10 2.20
C GLU A 53 -18.09 -20.70 1.94
N TRP A 54 -18.51 -20.05 0.85
CA TRP A 54 -17.91 -18.81 0.35
C TRP A 54 -18.22 -17.57 1.19
N ARG A 55 -19.42 -17.48 1.76
CA ARG A 55 -19.87 -16.30 2.52
C ARG A 55 -19.01 -16.05 3.76
N ASP A 56 -18.70 -17.10 4.50
CA ASP A 56 -17.87 -17.02 5.71
C ASP A 56 -16.42 -16.64 5.36
N MET A 57 -15.95 -16.97 4.14
CA MET A 57 -14.62 -16.58 3.67
C MET A 57 -14.56 -15.12 3.21
N GLN A 58 -15.54 -14.62 2.46
CA GLN A 58 -15.57 -13.18 2.14
C GLN A 58 -15.64 -12.34 3.41
N GLU A 59 -16.47 -12.77 4.38
CA GLU A 59 -16.56 -12.12 5.69
C GLU A 59 -15.23 -12.22 6.45
N PHE A 60 -14.54 -13.37 6.40
CA PHE A 60 -13.20 -13.54 6.97
C PHE A 60 -12.14 -12.66 6.32
N GLU A 61 -12.03 -12.63 4.99
CA GLU A 61 -11.01 -11.87 4.25
C GLU A 61 -11.24 -10.36 4.38
N ALA A 62 -12.48 -9.89 4.24
CA ALA A 62 -12.82 -8.47 4.43
C ALA A 62 -12.58 -7.99 5.86
N MET A 63 -12.65 -8.90 6.84
CA MET A 63 -12.37 -8.60 8.23
C MET A 63 -10.86 -8.72 8.52
N LEU A 64 -10.16 -9.68 7.93
CA LEU A 64 -8.70 -9.79 7.98
C LEU A 64 -8.06 -8.51 7.48
N GLU A 65 -8.46 -7.99 6.33
CA GLU A 65 -7.95 -6.73 5.77
C GLU A 65 -7.99 -5.60 6.83
N LYS A 66 -9.17 -5.37 7.42
CA LYS A 66 -9.38 -4.32 8.42
C LYS A 66 -8.58 -4.52 9.70
N THR A 67 -8.39 -5.77 10.10
CA THR A 67 -7.82 -6.10 11.42
C THR A 67 -6.29 -6.22 11.34
N VAL A 68 -5.77 -6.86 10.29
CA VAL A 68 -4.34 -7.07 10.05
C VAL A 68 -3.62 -5.75 9.80
N ALA A 69 -4.25 -4.77 9.15
CA ALA A 69 -3.66 -3.45 8.91
C ALA A 69 -3.23 -2.72 10.21
N ALA A 70 -3.87 -3.03 11.34
CA ALA A 70 -3.55 -2.43 12.63
C ALA A 70 -2.44 -3.16 13.40
N TRP A 71 -1.95 -4.29 12.88
CA TRP A 71 -1.00 -5.15 13.57
C TRP A 71 0.39 -5.08 12.94
N PRO A 72 1.47 -5.18 13.73
CA PRO A 72 2.84 -5.23 13.21
C PRO A 72 3.11 -6.61 12.59
N MET A 73 2.52 -6.86 11.43
CA MET A 73 2.65 -8.12 10.71
C MET A 73 2.66 -7.96 9.20
N ILE A 74 3.28 -8.92 8.53
CA ILE A 74 3.14 -9.13 7.08
C ILE A 74 2.50 -10.50 6.89
N MET A 75 1.37 -10.55 6.19
CA MET A 75 0.65 -11.78 5.87
C MET A 75 0.72 -12.04 4.36
N LEU A 76 1.11 -13.26 4.00
CA LEU A 76 1.04 -13.75 2.63
C LEU A 76 0.04 -14.92 2.57
N CYS A 77 -1.08 -14.70 1.87
CA CYS A 77 -2.06 -15.75 1.60
C CYS A 77 -1.77 -16.39 0.24
N SER A 78 -1.89 -17.71 0.13
CA SER A 78 -1.66 -18.45 -1.11
C SER A 78 -2.93 -19.13 -1.61
N TYR A 79 -3.23 -18.96 -2.90
CA TYR A 79 -4.41 -19.52 -3.55
C TYR A 79 -4.01 -20.29 -4.80
N MET A 80 -4.49 -21.53 -4.94
CA MET A 80 -4.24 -22.33 -6.14
C MET A 80 -5.32 -22.05 -7.18
N THR A 81 -4.96 -21.34 -8.24
CA THR A 81 -5.88 -20.96 -9.32
C THR A 81 -6.55 -22.16 -10.00
N GLU A 82 -5.89 -23.32 -10.06
CA GLU A 82 -6.45 -24.56 -10.62
C GLU A 82 -7.57 -25.17 -9.76
N LYS A 83 -7.63 -24.80 -8.48
CA LYS A 83 -8.55 -25.39 -7.49
C LYS A 83 -9.50 -24.35 -6.88
N SER A 84 -9.49 -23.13 -7.40
CA SER A 84 -10.32 -22.01 -6.94
C SER A 84 -11.16 -21.51 -8.10
N ASP A 85 -12.39 -21.05 -7.82
CA ASP A 85 -13.19 -20.40 -8.84
C ASP A 85 -12.50 -19.09 -9.27
N PRO A 86 -12.41 -18.77 -10.57
CA PRO A 86 -11.80 -17.53 -11.04
C PRO A 86 -12.42 -16.27 -10.42
N VAL A 87 -13.73 -16.27 -10.16
CA VAL A 87 -14.42 -15.15 -9.49
C VAL A 87 -13.96 -15.05 -8.04
N ASP A 88 -13.81 -16.17 -7.34
CA ASP A 88 -13.35 -16.19 -5.95
C ASP A 88 -11.92 -15.64 -5.82
N VAL A 89 -11.02 -16.07 -6.71
CA VAL A 89 -9.63 -15.60 -6.70
C VAL A 89 -9.58 -14.09 -6.96
N PHE A 90 -10.44 -13.60 -7.85
CA PHE A 90 -10.53 -12.18 -8.17
C PHE A 90 -11.05 -11.34 -7.00
N ASP A 91 -12.10 -11.80 -6.33
CA ASP A 91 -12.69 -11.11 -5.16
C ASP A 91 -11.69 -11.03 -4.01
N VAL A 92 -11.00 -12.14 -3.70
CA VAL A 92 -9.97 -12.16 -2.65
C VAL A 92 -8.80 -11.26 -3.02
N ALA A 93 -8.30 -11.35 -4.26
CA ALA A 93 -7.20 -10.48 -4.71
C ALA A 93 -7.58 -9.00 -4.61
N SER A 94 -8.85 -8.66 -4.85
CA SER A 94 -9.34 -7.28 -4.78
C SER A 94 -9.48 -6.74 -3.36
N ALA A 95 -9.62 -7.61 -2.36
CA ALA A 95 -9.71 -7.24 -0.94
C ALA A 95 -8.36 -7.10 -0.24
N HIS A 96 -7.24 -7.50 -0.86
CA HIS A 96 -5.91 -7.42 -0.27
C HIS A 96 -5.19 -6.13 -0.64
N GLN A 97 -4.16 -5.73 0.13
CA GLN A 97 -3.34 -4.56 -0.23
C GLN A 97 -2.50 -4.78 -1.50
N CYS A 98 -2.16 -6.04 -1.80
CA CYS A 98 -1.46 -6.43 -3.01
C CYS A 98 -1.76 -7.89 -3.35
N ALA A 99 -1.74 -8.23 -4.64
CA ALA A 99 -1.80 -9.60 -5.11
C ALA A 99 -0.64 -9.87 -6.08
N ILE A 100 -0.15 -11.11 -6.08
CA ILE A 100 0.82 -11.58 -7.07
C ILE A 100 0.28 -12.86 -7.69
N ALA A 101 0.35 -12.96 -9.00
CA ALA A 101 -0.08 -14.15 -9.73
C ALA A 101 1.08 -14.71 -10.54
N ARG A 102 1.14 -16.04 -10.67
CA ARG A 102 2.08 -16.71 -11.55
C ARG A 102 1.37 -17.18 -12.81
N ARG A 103 1.69 -16.61 -13.96
CA ARG A 103 1.15 -16.99 -15.27
C ARG A 103 2.27 -17.46 -16.19
N HIS A 104 2.09 -18.65 -16.77
CA HIS A 104 3.07 -19.27 -17.68
C HIS A 104 4.51 -19.27 -17.13
N GLY A 105 4.65 -19.49 -15.82
CA GLY A 105 5.96 -19.52 -15.14
C GLY A 105 6.48 -18.15 -14.70
N VAL A 106 5.89 -17.05 -15.14
CA VAL A 106 6.26 -15.65 -14.83
C VAL A 106 5.42 -15.14 -13.65
N TRP A 107 6.06 -14.45 -12.71
CA TRP A 107 5.37 -13.76 -11.62
C TRP A 107 5.00 -12.34 -12.05
N GLU A 108 3.73 -12.00 -11.86
CA GLU A 108 3.15 -10.71 -12.20
C GLU A 108 2.47 -10.12 -10.97
N PHE A 109 2.69 -8.82 -10.75
CA PHE A 109 2.00 -8.08 -9.69
C PHE A 109 0.61 -7.68 -10.17
N LEU A 110 -0.41 -7.99 -9.37
CA LEU A 110 -1.80 -7.63 -9.59
C LEU A 110 -2.17 -6.59 -8.53
N GLU A 111 -2.33 -5.34 -8.95
CA GLU A 111 -2.76 -4.26 -8.06
C GLU A 111 -4.22 -4.47 -7.65
N ALA A 112 -4.47 -4.45 -6.35
CA ALA A 112 -5.81 -4.53 -5.80
C ALA A 112 -6.47 -3.13 -5.78
N PRO A 113 -7.79 -3.02 -6.04
CA PRO A 113 -8.46 -1.73 -6.19
C PRO A 113 -8.59 -0.90 -4.91
N HIS A 114 -8.32 -1.45 -3.71
CA HIS A 114 -8.65 -0.81 -2.42
C HIS A 114 -7.58 0.09 -1.83
N ASN A 115 -6.54 0.42 -2.59
CA ASN A 115 -5.56 1.41 -2.15
C ASN A 115 -5.96 2.84 -2.53
N ASP A 116 -7.24 3.24 -2.52
CA ASP A 116 -7.63 4.57 -2.98
C ASP A 116 -6.98 5.72 -2.20
N ASP A 117 -6.60 5.51 -0.93
CA ASP A 117 -5.96 6.53 -0.12
C ASP A 117 -4.44 6.58 -0.30
N ALA A 118 -3.71 5.45 -0.28
CA ALA A 118 -2.28 5.48 -0.56
C ALA A 118 -1.99 5.58 -2.07
N ARG A 119 -2.95 5.26 -2.96
CA ARG A 119 -2.95 5.60 -4.40
C ARG A 119 -3.37 7.04 -4.62
N ARG A 120 -4.33 7.63 -3.89
CA ARG A 120 -4.47 9.10 -3.93
C ARG A 120 -3.18 9.75 -3.50
N GLU A 121 -2.55 9.26 -2.43
CA GLU A 121 -1.28 9.79 -1.98
C GLU A 121 -0.20 9.52 -3.04
N LEU A 122 -0.09 8.33 -3.62
CA LEU A 122 0.87 8.01 -4.68
C LEU A 122 0.58 8.74 -5.99
N ASP A 123 -0.67 8.99 -6.38
CA ASP A 123 -1.10 9.69 -7.60
C ASP A 123 -0.99 11.22 -7.40
N LEU A 124 -1.22 11.71 -6.18
CA LEU A 124 -0.81 13.05 -5.73
C LEU A 124 0.71 13.17 -5.65
N LEU A 125 1.45 12.08 -5.55
CA LEU A 125 2.92 12.09 -5.61
C LEU A 125 3.44 11.84 -7.05
N ASN A 126 2.72 11.08 -7.89
CA ASN A 126 3.15 10.58 -9.21
C ASN A 126 2.49 11.29 -10.39
N GLY A 127 1.18 11.57 -10.34
CA GLY A 127 0.47 12.40 -11.33
C GLY A 127 0.93 13.86 -11.31
N ASP A 128 1.60 14.23 -10.23
CA ASP A 128 2.34 15.48 -10.03
C ASP A 128 3.57 15.59 -10.93
N LEU A 129 4.17 14.45 -11.27
CA LEU A 129 5.44 14.41 -11.98
C LEU A 129 5.28 14.49 -13.50
N GLU A 130 4.12 14.18 -14.07
CA GLU A 130 3.94 14.18 -15.53
C GLU A 130 3.93 15.58 -16.15
N ILE A 131 3.58 16.61 -15.38
CA ILE A 131 3.62 18.02 -15.83
C ILE A 131 5.07 18.53 -15.89
N VAL A 132 5.97 17.92 -15.13
CA VAL A 132 7.38 18.32 -15.03
C VAL A 132 8.22 17.50 -16.00
N PRO A 133 8.92 18.10 -16.98
CA PRO A 133 9.76 17.39 -17.93
C PRO A 133 10.79 16.48 -17.26
N GLU A 134 11.06 15.31 -17.85
CA GLU A 134 11.99 14.30 -17.31
C GLU A 134 13.37 14.86 -16.92
N ARG A 135 13.89 15.76 -17.76
CA ARG A 135 15.17 16.44 -17.52
C ARG A 135 15.20 17.24 -16.22
N ILE A 136 14.07 17.83 -15.83
CA ILE A 136 13.93 18.55 -14.56
C ILE A 136 13.76 17.55 -13.41
N ARG A 137 12.97 16.49 -13.60
CA ARG A 137 12.79 15.44 -12.57
C ARG A 137 14.11 14.85 -12.11
N GLY A 138 15.05 14.63 -13.04
CA GLY A 138 16.40 14.12 -12.74
C GLY A 138 17.26 15.04 -11.86
N LEU A 139 16.98 16.35 -11.79
CA LEU A 139 17.76 17.33 -11.01
C LEU A 139 17.22 17.52 -9.58
N LEU A 140 16.03 17.00 -9.30
CA LEU A 140 15.26 17.27 -8.09
C LEU A 140 15.16 16.02 -7.21
N THR A 141 15.16 16.25 -5.90
CA THR A 141 14.83 15.20 -4.92
C THR A 141 13.34 14.88 -4.98
N GLU A 142 12.95 13.71 -4.47
CA GLU A 142 11.55 13.28 -4.50
C GLU A 142 10.59 14.30 -3.89
N ARG A 143 10.96 14.91 -2.75
CA ARG A 143 10.13 15.95 -2.11
C ARG A 143 10.10 17.26 -2.86
N GLU A 144 11.19 17.66 -3.52
CA GLU A 144 11.19 18.87 -4.35
C GLU A 144 10.32 18.69 -5.60
N ARG A 145 10.27 17.48 -6.17
CA ARG A 145 9.41 17.21 -7.33
C ARG A 145 7.92 17.37 -6.98
N VAL A 146 7.51 16.77 -5.86
CA VAL A 146 6.15 16.86 -5.33
C VAL A 146 5.77 18.31 -5.04
N VAL A 147 6.66 19.07 -4.39
CA VAL A 147 6.42 20.50 -4.13
C VAL A 147 6.31 21.30 -5.44
N LEU A 148 7.20 21.05 -6.41
CA LEU A 148 7.19 21.75 -7.70
C LEU A 148 5.89 21.51 -8.47
N ALA A 149 5.43 20.27 -8.51
CA ALA A 149 4.20 19.90 -9.20
C ALA A 149 2.96 20.61 -8.65
N GLN A 150 2.82 20.65 -7.33
CA GLN A 150 1.73 21.35 -6.67
C GLN A 150 1.77 22.86 -6.95
N LEU A 151 2.97 23.46 -6.99
CA LEU A 151 3.16 24.87 -7.36
C LEU A 151 2.79 25.15 -8.83
N VAL A 152 3.13 24.25 -9.76
CA VAL A 152 2.78 24.38 -11.19
C VAL A 152 1.27 24.36 -11.40
N ARG A 153 0.52 23.62 -10.58
CA ARG A 153 -0.95 23.63 -10.58
C ARG A 153 -1.59 24.86 -9.93
N GLY A 154 -0.77 25.78 -9.42
CA GLY A 154 -1.24 27.05 -8.85
C GLY A 154 -1.55 27.00 -7.36
N HIS A 155 -1.22 25.91 -6.66
CA HIS A 155 -1.39 25.86 -5.21
C HIS A 155 -0.41 26.78 -4.49
N SER A 156 -0.88 27.45 -3.45
CA SER A 156 -0.05 28.27 -2.56
C SER A 156 0.75 27.41 -1.58
N SER A 157 1.85 27.93 -1.03
CA SER A 157 2.66 27.22 -0.02
C SER A 157 1.83 26.70 1.16
N LYS A 158 0.75 27.40 1.54
CA LYS A 158 -0.16 26.98 2.61
C LYS A 158 -1.02 25.77 2.23
N GLU A 159 -1.49 25.72 0.99
CA GLU A 159 -2.29 24.60 0.46
C GLU A 159 -1.41 23.37 0.28
N VAL A 160 -0.19 23.55 -0.27
CA VAL A 160 0.80 22.47 -0.38
C VAL A 160 1.16 21.91 0.99
N ALA A 161 1.41 22.79 1.97
CA ALA A 161 1.72 22.37 3.35
C ALA A 161 0.59 21.55 3.97
N ARG A 162 -0.66 21.98 3.79
CA ARG A 162 -1.84 21.26 4.26
C ARG A 162 -1.97 19.89 3.59
N SER A 163 -1.79 19.82 2.27
CA SER A 163 -1.90 18.58 1.50
C SER A 163 -0.82 17.57 1.87
N LEU A 164 0.38 18.03 2.22
CA LEU A 164 1.53 17.16 2.52
C LEU A 164 1.72 16.91 4.03
N GLY A 165 0.88 17.48 4.90
CA GLY A 165 1.02 17.33 6.35
C GLY A 165 2.31 17.95 6.92
N ILE A 166 2.89 18.97 6.26
CA ILE A 166 4.13 19.64 6.68
C ILE A 166 3.90 21.12 6.99
N SER A 167 4.91 21.80 7.54
CA SER A 167 4.81 23.24 7.81
C SER A 167 4.94 24.06 6.52
N PRO A 168 4.24 25.21 6.38
CA PRO A 168 4.47 26.14 5.26
C PRO A 168 5.93 26.58 5.11
N ARG A 169 6.64 26.69 6.23
CA ARG A 169 8.09 27.00 6.25
C ARG A 169 8.92 25.91 5.57
N THR A 170 8.53 24.64 5.71
CA THR A 170 9.17 23.51 5.04
C THR A 170 8.94 23.58 3.53
N VAL A 171 7.73 23.96 3.08
CA VAL A 171 7.43 24.17 1.66
C VAL A 171 8.27 25.31 1.09
N ASP A 172 8.39 26.43 1.82
CA ASP A 172 9.20 27.57 1.38
C ASP A 172 10.69 27.22 1.28
N PHE A 173 11.20 26.36 2.17
CA PHE A 173 12.55 25.80 2.06
C PHE A 173 12.75 24.99 0.78
N HIS A 174 11.84 24.07 0.46
CA HIS A 174 11.90 23.32 -0.81
C HIS A 174 11.79 24.26 -2.02
N ARG A 175 10.97 25.30 -1.95
CA ARG A 175 10.82 26.30 -3.01
C ARG A 175 12.09 27.12 -3.25
N ALA A 176 12.82 27.47 -2.19
CA ALA A 176 14.12 28.14 -2.31
C ALA A 176 15.15 27.24 -3.00
N ASN A 177 15.20 25.95 -2.64
CA ASN A 177 16.10 24.98 -3.28
C ASN A 177 15.73 24.76 -4.76
N LEU A 178 14.43 24.67 -5.06
CA LEU A 178 13.91 24.59 -6.43
C LEU A 178 14.35 25.79 -7.28
N MET A 179 14.22 27.00 -6.74
CA MET A 179 14.67 28.22 -7.41
C MET A 179 16.18 28.20 -7.69
N GLN A 180 16.98 27.75 -6.72
CA GLN A 180 18.43 27.62 -6.90
C GLN A 180 18.78 26.58 -7.97
N LYS A 181 18.17 25.40 -7.93
CA LYS A 181 18.45 24.29 -8.86
C LYS A 181 18.03 24.58 -10.29
N LEU A 182 16.92 25.30 -10.48
CA LEU A 182 16.39 25.65 -11.80
C LEU A 182 16.82 27.05 -12.27
N GLY A 183 17.62 27.77 -11.47
CA GLY A 183 18.10 29.11 -11.79
C GLY A 183 16.97 30.14 -11.93
N ALA A 184 15.87 29.95 -11.20
CA ALA A 184 14.71 30.85 -11.23
C ALA A 184 14.87 31.98 -10.21
N ARG A 185 14.54 33.22 -10.60
CA ARG A 185 14.65 34.41 -9.75
C ARG A 185 13.38 34.69 -8.95
N ASN A 186 12.25 34.12 -9.36
CA ASN A 186 10.97 34.27 -8.66
C ASN A 186 10.03 33.07 -8.92
N ALA A 187 8.84 33.10 -8.30
CA ALA A 187 7.80 32.06 -8.42
C ALA A 187 7.38 31.80 -9.86
N ALA A 188 7.12 32.88 -10.59
CA ALA A 188 6.55 32.81 -11.93
C ALA A 188 7.58 32.22 -12.90
N GLU A 189 8.84 32.60 -12.75
CA GLU A 189 9.95 32.02 -13.50
C GLU A 189 10.15 30.55 -13.15
N LEU A 190 10.05 30.17 -11.87
CA LEU A 190 10.13 28.76 -11.46
C LEU A 190 9.06 27.91 -12.14
N ILE A 191 7.81 28.37 -12.14
CA ILE A 191 6.68 27.68 -12.78
C ILE A 191 6.87 27.63 -14.30
N ALA A 192 7.25 28.74 -14.92
CA ALA A 192 7.49 28.80 -16.36
C ALA A 192 8.57 27.79 -16.78
N LYS A 193 9.71 27.77 -16.08
CA LYS A 193 10.80 26.82 -16.33
C LYS A 193 10.37 25.37 -16.09
N ALA A 194 9.54 25.11 -15.09
CA ALA A 194 9.01 23.78 -14.83
C ALA A 194 8.09 23.27 -15.95
N VAL A 195 7.34 24.15 -16.62
CA VAL A 195 6.41 23.77 -17.70
C VAL A 195 7.10 23.71 -19.06
N THR A 196 7.97 24.68 -19.39
CA THR A 196 8.68 24.72 -20.69
C THR A 196 9.94 23.84 -20.70
N GLY A 197 10.46 23.55 -19.50
CA GLY A 197 11.72 22.87 -19.25
C GLY A 197 12.98 23.65 -19.67
N SER A 198 12.88 24.95 -19.96
CA SER A 198 14.00 25.78 -20.43
C SER A 198 14.76 26.46 -19.30
#